data_AF-A0A7C2VAS5-F1
#
_entry.id   AF-A0A7C2VAS5-F1
#
_cell.length_a   1.000
_cell.length_b   1.000
_cell.length_c   1.000
_cell.angle_alpha   90.00
_cell.angle_beta   90.00
_cell.angle_gamma   90.00
#
_symmetry.space_group_name_H-M   'P 1'
#
loop_
_entity.id
_entity.type
_entity.pdbx_description
1 polymer ?
#
loop_
_entity_poly.entity_id
_entity_poly.type
_entity_poly.pdbx_seq_one_letter_code
_entity_poly.pdbx_strand_id
1 'polypeptide(L)'
;MTPEDLRRFHGQGISCPRCGPKTLVFTSDGTKIDVDDPIEFIAEKINEGAIVAIKGVGGYHIACLASRDDVVAKLRLRKGRPYQPFALMAKDFETVTRIAIPVPGARNLLESPQRPIVILPRRPGARVSDLVAPGLSTIGVMLPYTGFQVLLLNEIPDGYLIMTSGNIHGEPMCTDLDCVTIKAR
;
A
#
# COMPACT_ATOMS: atom_id res chain seq x y z
N MET A 1 -3.84 14.09 -29.92
CA MET A 1 -2.56 13.38 -29.74
C MET A 1 -1.95 13.19 -31.09
N THR A 2 -0.68 13.56 -31.26
CA THR A 2 0.00 13.42 -32.55
C THR A 2 0.81 12.12 -32.58
N PRO A 3 1.10 11.57 -33.76
CA PRO A 3 2.01 10.44 -33.91
C PRO A 3 3.42 10.70 -33.36
N GLU A 4 3.82 11.96 -33.15
CA GLU A 4 5.11 12.28 -32.53
C GLU A 4 5.16 12.00 -31.02
N ASP A 5 4.01 11.95 -30.33
CA ASP A 5 3.96 11.56 -28.91
C ASP A 5 3.96 10.03 -28.77
N LEU A 6 5.08 9.42 -29.16
CA LEU A 6 5.27 7.96 -29.22
C LEU A 6 4.93 7.24 -27.90
N ARG A 7 5.04 7.92 -26.75
CA ARG A 7 4.75 7.35 -25.44
C ARG A 7 3.24 7.24 -25.16
N ARG A 8 2.46 8.20 -25.66
CA ARG A 8 1.02 8.31 -25.37
C ARG A 8 0.16 7.88 -26.55
N PHE A 9 0.69 7.90 -27.77
CA PHE A 9 0.01 7.49 -28.98
C PHE A 9 -0.59 6.08 -28.82
N HIS A 10 -1.89 5.94 -29.11
CA HIS A 10 -2.68 4.71 -28.93
C HIS A 10 -2.79 4.15 -27.49
N GLY A 11 -2.42 4.91 -26.45
CA GLY A 11 -2.65 4.51 -25.07
C GLY A 11 -4.13 4.54 -24.69
N GLN A 12 -4.84 3.40 -24.75
CA GLN A 12 -6.28 3.32 -24.48
C GLN A 12 -6.68 3.79 -23.07
N GLY A 13 -5.80 3.60 -22.08
CA GLY A 13 -5.99 4.06 -20.69
C GLY A 13 -5.49 5.48 -20.40
N ILE A 14 -5.18 6.27 -21.43
CA ILE A 14 -4.64 7.62 -21.23
C ILE A 14 -5.68 8.56 -20.63
N SER A 15 -5.26 9.34 -19.65
CA SER A 15 -6.11 10.34 -19.02
C SER A 15 -5.30 11.52 -18.46
N CYS A 16 -6.00 12.54 -17.99
CA CYS A 16 -5.43 13.70 -17.31
C CYS A 16 -6.36 14.16 -16.18
N PRO A 17 -5.95 15.10 -15.31
CA PRO A 17 -6.81 15.58 -14.22
C PRO A 17 -8.18 16.13 -14.65
N ARG A 18 -8.34 16.51 -15.94
CA ARG A 18 -9.61 17.04 -16.48
C ARG A 18 -10.61 15.95 -16.87
N CYS A 19 -10.15 14.84 -17.47
CA CYS A 19 -11.03 13.81 -18.05
C CYS A 19 -10.86 12.42 -17.41
N GLY A 20 -9.84 12.24 -16.57
CA GLY A 20 -9.51 10.99 -15.93
C GLY A 20 -10.36 10.70 -14.69
N PRO A 21 -10.17 9.50 -14.12
CA PRO A 21 -10.77 9.16 -12.85
C PRO A 21 -10.28 10.11 -11.75
N LYS A 22 -11.16 10.37 -10.78
CA LYS A 22 -10.85 11.14 -9.59
C LYS A 22 -10.75 10.22 -8.38
N THR A 23 -9.83 10.52 -7.48
CA THR A 23 -9.75 9.86 -6.18
C THR A 23 -10.83 10.45 -5.28
N LEU A 24 -11.63 9.59 -4.65
CA LEU A 24 -12.66 9.97 -3.70
C LEU A 24 -12.30 9.39 -2.33
N VAL A 25 -12.64 10.12 -1.27
CA VAL A 25 -12.42 9.69 0.11
C VAL A 25 -13.76 9.38 0.76
N PHE A 26 -13.78 8.28 1.52
CA PHE A 26 -14.96 7.83 2.25
C PHE A 26 -14.57 7.48 3.68
N THR A 27 -15.49 7.72 4.61
CA THR A 27 -15.46 7.15 5.97
C THR A 27 -15.74 5.64 5.93
N SER A 28 -15.49 4.96 7.04
CA SER A 28 -15.74 3.50 7.17
C SER A 28 -17.22 3.10 7.04
N ASP A 29 -18.15 4.03 7.19
CA ASP A 29 -19.58 3.81 7.00
C ASP A 29 -20.06 4.09 5.56
N GLY A 30 -19.16 4.51 4.66
CA GLY A 30 -19.47 4.79 3.26
C GLY A 30 -19.84 6.24 2.96
N THR A 31 -19.77 7.15 3.95
CA THR A 31 -20.03 8.58 3.73
C THR A 31 -18.87 9.23 2.98
N LYS A 32 -19.16 9.92 1.88
CA LYS A 32 -18.14 10.65 1.11
C LYS A 32 -17.64 11.86 1.91
N ILE A 33 -16.32 12.04 1.94
CA ILE A 33 -15.67 13.26 2.45
C ILE A 33 -15.15 14.04 1.25
N ASP A 34 -15.52 15.31 1.17
CA ASP A 34 -14.95 16.23 0.19
C ASP A 34 -13.64 16.81 0.73
N VAL A 35 -12.56 16.56 0.00
CA VAL A 35 -11.20 17.01 0.32
C VAL A 35 -10.55 17.55 -0.94
N ASP A 36 -9.71 18.57 -0.80
CA ASP A 36 -9.03 19.21 -1.93
C ASP A 36 -7.93 18.31 -2.51
N ASP A 37 -7.08 17.75 -1.62
CA ASP A 37 -6.06 16.76 -1.99
C ASP A 37 -6.29 15.44 -1.22
N PRO A 38 -6.87 14.42 -1.89
CA PRO A 38 -7.06 13.10 -1.30
C PRO A 38 -5.77 12.39 -0.87
N ILE A 39 -4.63 12.69 -1.51
CA ILE A 39 -3.36 12.03 -1.19
C ILE A 39 -2.80 12.60 0.11
N GLU A 40 -2.75 13.93 0.21
CA GLU A 40 -2.30 14.62 1.42
C GLU A 40 -3.20 14.26 2.62
N PHE A 41 -4.52 14.33 2.44
CA PHE A 41 -5.48 13.97 3.49
C PHE A 41 -5.29 12.53 3.98
N ILE A 42 -5.14 11.56 3.07
CA ILE A 42 -4.95 10.15 3.46
C ILE A 42 -3.59 9.95 4.12
N ALA A 43 -2.53 10.61 3.64
CA ALA A 43 -1.21 10.54 4.26
C ALA A 43 -1.25 11.07 5.69
N GLU A 44 -1.88 12.22 5.93
CA GLU A 44 -2.09 12.80 7.26
C GLU A 44 -2.80 11.79 8.18
N LYS A 45 -3.93 11.21 7.74
CA LYS A 45 -4.68 10.24 8.54
C LYS A 45 -3.85 8.99 8.84
N ILE A 46 -3.09 8.48 7.88
CA ILE A 46 -2.19 7.35 8.12
C ILE A 46 -1.12 7.72 9.15
N ASN A 47 -0.53 8.92 9.05
CA ASN A 47 0.47 9.42 10.00
C ASN A 47 -0.08 9.57 11.43
N GLU A 48 -1.36 9.94 11.57
CA GLU A 48 -2.09 9.93 12.85
C GLU A 48 -2.32 8.51 13.41
N GLY A 49 -2.14 7.47 12.60
CA GLY A 49 -2.33 6.06 12.96
C GLY A 49 -3.63 5.45 12.46
N ALA A 50 -4.29 6.08 11.47
CA ALA A 50 -5.45 5.48 10.83
C ALA A 50 -5.08 4.23 10.02
N ILE A 51 -6.06 3.33 9.91
CA ILE A 51 -6.02 2.18 9.00
C ILE A 51 -7.00 2.51 7.88
N VAL A 52 -6.51 2.53 6.64
CA VAL A 52 -7.29 2.97 5.48
C VAL A 52 -7.36 1.86 4.43
N ALA A 53 -8.44 1.86 3.65
CA ALA A 53 -8.55 1.01 2.47
C ALA A 53 -8.23 1.83 1.20
N ILE A 54 -7.30 1.36 0.38
CA ILE A 54 -6.83 2.03 -0.84
C ILE A 54 -7.15 1.17 -2.05
N LYS A 55 -7.90 1.73 -3.01
CA LYS A 55 -8.19 1.05 -4.27
C LYS A 55 -6.92 0.91 -5.12
N GLY A 56 -6.49 -0.31 -5.37
CA GLY A 56 -5.48 -0.66 -6.38
C GLY A 56 -6.12 -1.17 -7.68
N VAL A 57 -5.28 -1.62 -8.61
CA VAL A 57 -5.70 -2.16 -9.91
C VAL A 57 -6.54 -3.43 -9.74
N GLY A 58 -6.07 -4.40 -8.95
CA GLY A 58 -6.75 -5.69 -8.74
C GLY A 58 -7.82 -5.69 -7.66
N GLY A 59 -7.91 -4.64 -6.83
CA GLY A 59 -8.78 -4.61 -5.64
C GLY A 59 -8.21 -3.68 -4.57
N TYR A 60 -8.82 -3.68 -3.38
CA TYR A 60 -8.41 -2.81 -2.28
C TYR A 60 -7.22 -3.39 -1.49
N HIS A 61 -6.30 -2.53 -1.08
CA HIS A 61 -5.32 -2.80 -0.02
C HIS A 61 -5.79 -2.18 1.28
N ILE A 62 -5.48 -2.82 2.41
CA ILE A 62 -5.50 -2.17 3.72
C ILE A 62 -4.10 -1.63 3.98
N ALA A 63 -4.02 -0.35 4.29
CA ALA A 63 -2.78 0.36 4.55
C ALA A 63 -2.77 1.05 5.91
N CYS A 64 -1.62 0.99 6.57
CA CYS A 64 -1.34 1.70 7.81
C CYS A 64 0.17 1.73 8.09
N LEU A 65 0.57 2.50 9.11
CA LEU A 65 1.96 2.55 9.55
C LEU A 65 2.45 1.18 10.03
N ALA A 66 3.61 0.79 9.53
CA ALA A 66 4.31 -0.42 9.93
C ALA A 66 5.24 -0.20 11.14
N SER A 67 5.52 1.06 11.49
CA SER A 67 6.47 1.49 12.51
C SER A 67 5.85 1.67 13.91
N ARG A 68 4.52 1.56 14.03
CA ARG A 68 3.76 1.80 15.26
C ARG A 68 3.08 0.53 15.76
N ASP A 69 3.53 -0.01 16.88
CA ASP A 69 3.01 -1.25 17.45
C ASP A 69 1.51 -1.20 17.73
N ASP A 70 0.99 -0.07 18.22
CA ASP A 70 -0.43 0.12 18.51
C ASP A 70 -1.30 0.03 17.25
N VAL A 71 -0.82 0.59 16.14
CA VAL A 71 -1.49 0.56 14.84
C VAL A 71 -1.48 -0.85 14.24
N VAL A 72 -0.33 -1.54 14.30
CA VAL A 72 -0.21 -2.90 13.78
C VAL A 72 -1.01 -3.90 14.61
N ALA A 73 -1.02 -3.76 15.93
CA ALA A 73 -1.85 -4.57 16.83
C ALA A 73 -3.35 -4.39 16.53
N LYS A 74 -3.79 -3.14 16.34
CA LYS A 74 -5.17 -2.83 15.95
C LYS A 74 -5.55 -3.46 14.61
N LEU A 75 -4.67 -3.42 13.61
CA LEU A 75 -4.89 -4.08 12.33
C LEU A 75 -5.03 -5.60 12.49
N ARG A 76 -4.15 -6.25 13.27
CA ARG A 76 -4.22 -7.69 13.52
C ARG A 76 -5.54 -8.11 14.15
N LEU A 77 -5.97 -7.36 15.16
CA LEU A 77 -7.24 -7.60 15.85
C LEU A 77 -8.41 -7.55 14.85
N ARG A 78 -8.49 -6.48 14.03
CA ARG A 78 -9.55 -6.32 13.02
C ARG A 78 -9.52 -7.41 11.94
N LYS A 79 -8.33 -7.85 11.54
CA LYS A 79 -8.16 -8.85 10.47
C LYS A 79 -8.32 -10.29 10.95
N GLY A 80 -8.34 -10.54 12.25
CA GLY A 80 -8.31 -11.90 12.80
C GLY A 80 -7.07 -12.70 12.37
N ARG A 81 -5.95 -12.00 12.09
CA ARG A 81 -4.69 -12.61 11.62
C ARG A 81 -3.62 -12.48 12.70
N PRO A 82 -3.53 -13.42 13.65
CA PRO A 82 -2.59 -13.28 14.78
C PRO A 82 -1.12 -13.38 14.35
N TYR A 83 -0.79 -14.32 13.46
CA TYR A 83 0.61 -14.63 13.11
C TYR A 83 0.96 -14.40 11.64
N GLN A 84 -0.02 -14.38 10.74
CA GLN A 84 0.25 -14.22 9.32
C GLN A 84 0.99 -12.89 9.07
N PRO A 85 2.13 -12.90 8.36
CA PRO A 85 2.88 -11.68 8.08
C PRO A 85 2.10 -10.71 7.20
N PHE A 86 2.30 -9.41 7.42
CA PHE A 86 1.83 -8.37 6.52
C PHE A 86 2.90 -7.99 5.52
N ALA A 87 2.52 -7.82 4.26
CA ALA A 87 3.40 -7.28 3.23
C ALA A 87 3.58 -5.77 3.44
N LEU A 88 4.80 -5.30 3.21
CA LEU A 88 5.15 -3.89 3.22
C LEU A 88 5.29 -3.40 1.78
N MET A 89 4.86 -2.16 1.53
CA MET A 89 5.19 -1.43 0.31
C MET A 89 6.15 -0.32 0.66
N ALA A 90 7.33 -0.33 0.04
CA ALA A 90 8.35 0.70 0.20
C ALA A 90 8.38 1.61 -1.04
N LYS A 91 8.61 2.91 -0.85
CA LYS A 91 8.65 3.93 -1.90
C LYS A 91 9.63 3.60 -3.01
N ASP A 92 10.82 3.14 -2.64
CA ASP A 92 11.95 2.87 -3.52
C ASP A 92 12.87 1.81 -2.91
N PHE A 93 13.85 1.36 -3.70
CA PHE A 93 14.81 0.36 -3.25
C PHE A 93 15.69 0.85 -2.09
N GLU A 94 15.98 2.16 -2.03
CA GLU A 94 16.73 2.74 -0.90
C GLU A 94 15.97 2.53 0.41
N THR A 95 14.66 2.80 0.42
CA THR A 95 13.79 2.54 1.57
C THR A 95 13.75 1.05 1.93
N VAL A 96 13.75 0.15 0.95
CA VAL A 96 13.86 -1.30 1.20
C VAL A 96 15.13 -1.63 1.98
N THR A 97 16.27 -1.03 1.61
CA THR A 97 17.54 -1.29 2.29
C THR A 97 17.54 -0.82 3.75
N ARG A 98 16.67 0.13 4.13
CA ARG A 98 16.53 0.59 5.53
C ARG A 98 15.75 -0.40 6.40
N ILE A 99 14.87 -1.22 5.82
CA ILE A 99 14.01 -2.14 6.56
C ILE A 99 14.36 -3.63 6.39
N ALA A 100 15.06 -3.96 5.30
CA ALA A 100 15.46 -5.31 4.94
C ALA A 100 16.95 -5.38 4.55
N ILE A 101 17.45 -6.59 4.40
CA ILE A 101 18.78 -6.91 3.86
C ILE A 101 18.56 -7.52 2.46
N PRO A 102 18.71 -6.74 1.37
CA PRO A 102 18.52 -7.27 0.03
C PRO A 102 19.53 -8.37 -0.31
N VAL A 103 19.04 -9.44 -0.93
CA VAL A 103 19.86 -10.53 -1.49
C VAL A 103 20.15 -10.27 -2.98
N PRO A 104 21.16 -10.93 -3.59
CA PRO A 104 21.40 -10.81 -5.02
C PRO A 104 20.12 -11.05 -5.85
N GLY A 105 19.86 -10.19 -6.82
CA GLY A 105 18.66 -10.26 -7.66
C GLY A 105 17.39 -9.63 -7.06
N ALA A 106 17.35 -9.34 -5.75
CA ALA A 106 16.18 -8.73 -5.11
C ALA A 106 15.78 -7.40 -5.75
N ARG A 107 16.77 -6.54 -6.08
CA ARG A 107 16.54 -5.27 -6.78
C ARG A 107 15.83 -5.49 -8.11
N ASN A 108 16.35 -6.39 -8.94
CA ASN A 108 15.81 -6.67 -10.26
C ASN A 108 14.37 -7.20 -10.17
N LEU A 109 14.08 -8.05 -9.17
CA LEU A 109 12.71 -8.54 -8.93
C LEU A 109 11.78 -7.42 -8.48
N LEU A 110 12.17 -6.62 -7.48
CA LEU A 110 11.38 -5.50 -6.96
C LEU A 110 11.14 -4.40 -8.00
N GLU A 111 12.13 -4.14 -8.85
CA GLU A 111 12.09 -3.15 -9.92
C GLU A 111 11.44 -3.68 -11.21
N SER A 112 11.14 -4.97 -11.28
CA SER A 112 10.48 -5.59 -12.43
C SER A 112 9.09 -4.98 -12.70
N PRO A 113 8.61 -5.01 -13.95
CA PRO A 113 7.27 -4.54 -14.28
C PRO A 113 6.14 -5.18 -13.47
N GLN A 114 6.34 -6.43 -13.01
CA GLN A 114 5.37 -7.20 -12.22
C GLN A 114 5.26 -6.72 -10.77
N ARG A 115 6.28 -6.02 -10.25
CA ARG A 115 6.31 -5.47 -8.88
C ARG A 115 5.89 -6.49 -7.79
N PRO A 116 6.51 -7.69 -7.76
CA PRO A 116 6.12 -8.75 -6.82
C PRO A 116 6.46 -8.38 -5.36
N ILE A 117 5.82 -9.07 -4.43
CA ILE A 117 6.26 -9.14 -3.04
C ILE A 117 7.46 -10.09 -2.98
N VAL A 118 8.60 -9.58 -2.51
CA VAL A 118 9.84 -10.33 -2.32
C VAL A 118 10.06 -10.54 -0.82
N ILE A 119 10.32 -11.78 -0.42
CA ILE A 119 10.65 -12.12 0.97
C ILE A 119 12.14 -11.88 1.20
N LEU A 120 12.47 -11.01 2.16
CA LEU A 120 13.83 -10.59 2.46
C LEU A 120 14.13 -10.75 3.95
N PRO A 121 15.38 -11.06 4.34
CA PRO A 121 15.80 -10.97 5.72
C PRO A 121 15.53 -9.57 6.28
N ARG A 122 14.95 -9.50 7.46
CA ARG A 122 14.68 -8.25 8.15
C ARG A 122 15.99 -7.63 8.62
N ARG A 123 16.12 -6.31 8.48
CA ARG A 123 17.26 -5.59 9.05
C ARG A 123 17.08 -5.43 10.57
N PRO A 124 18.04 -5.86 11.40
CA PRO A 124 18.01 -5.61 12.84
C PRO A 124 17.92 -4.10 13.15
N GLY A 125 17.08 -3.72 14.11
CA GLY A 125 16.88 -2.32 14.48
C GLY A 125 16.12 -1.47 13.45
N ALA A 126 15.61 -2.07 12.37
CA ALA A 126 14.70 -1.37 11.46
C ALA A 126 13.46 -0.87 12.22
N ARG A 127 12.98 0.32 11.86
CA ARG A 127 11.77 0.95 12.42
C ARG A 127 10.48 0.28 11.92
N VAL A 128 10.42 -1.04 11.99
CA VAL A 128 9.28 -1.88 11.63
C VAL A 128 8.88 -2.63 12.88
N SER A 129 7.60 -2.61 13.22
CA SER A 129 7.05 -3.35 14.37
C SER A 129 7.33 -4.85 14.23
N ASP A 130 7.69 -5.51 15.34
CA ASP A 130 7.78 -6.98 15.39
C ASP A 130 6.44 -7.64 15.07
N LEU A 131 5.34 -6.91 15.29
CA LEU A 131 4.00 -7.36 14.95
C LEU A 131 3.77 -7.38 13.44
N VAL A 132 4.65 -6.90 12.57
CA VAL A 132 4.48 -7.06 11.11
C VAL A 132 4.65 -8.53 10.70
N ALA A 133 5.62 -9.22 11.28
CA ALA A 133 5.93 -10.62 11.00
C ALA A 133 6.38 -11.35 12.29
N PRO A 134 5.45 -11.63 13.23
CA PRO A 134 5.77 -12.19 14.53
C PRO A 134 6.56 -13.50 14.43
N GLY A 135 7.70 -13.58 15.11
CA GLY A 135 8.53 -14.79 15.15
C GLY A 135 9.29 -15.11 13.86
N LEU A 136 9.25 -14.24 12.84
CA LEU A 136 9.97 -14.44 11.59
C LEU A 136 11.18 -13.52 11.47
N SER A 137 12.26 -14.06 10.93
CA SER A 137 13.48 -13.30 10.58
C SER A 137 13.37 -12.61 9.22
N THR A 138 12.24 -12.76 8.52
CA THR A 138 12.01 -12.24 7.17
C THR A 138 10.75 -11.38 7.09
N ILE A 139 10.75 -10.42 6.17
CA ILE A 139 9.59 -9.58 5.84
C ILE A 139 9.32 -9.63 4.33
N GLY A 140 8.04 -9.53 3.95
CA GLY A 140 7.65 -9.39 2.55
C GLY A 140 7.61 -7.92 2.15
N VAL A 141 8.31 -7.54 1.09
CA VAL A 141 8.40 -6.16 0.62
C VAL A 141 8.09 -6.08 -0.86
N MET A 142 7.32 -5.09 -1.29
CA MET A 142 7.09 -4.73 -2.70
C MET A 142 7.33 -3.24 -2.93
N LEU A 143 7.43 -2.84 -4.20
CA LEU A 143 7.50 -1.43 -4.62
C LEU A 143 6.14 -0.98 -5.20
N PRO A 144 5.83 0.33 -5.20
CA PRO A 144 4.59 0.84 -5.77
C PRO A 144 4.47 0.49 -7.25
N TYR A 145 3.26 0.13 -7.65
CA TYR A 145 2.93 -0.24 -9.03
C TYR A 145 1.80 0.61 -9.62
N THR A 146 1.28 1.58 -8.86
CA THR A 146 0.36 2.61 -9.35
C THR A 146 0.89 4.00 -9.05
N GLY A 147 0.50 4.99 -9.87
CA GLY A 147 0.84 6.39 -9.62
C GLY A 147 0.33 6.90 -8.27
N PHE A 148 -0.87 6.46 -7.85
CA PHE A 148 -1.42 6.78 -6.53
C PHE A 148 -0.52 6.31 -5.39
N GLN A 149 -0.01 5.07 -5.45
CA GLN A 149 0.88 4.53 -4.43
C GLN A 149 2.21 5.28 -4.38
N VAL A 150 2.77 5.67 -5.55
CA VAL A 150 3.98 6.49 -5.61
C VAL A 150 3.77 7.83 -4.91
N LEU A 151 2.66 8.53 -5.24
CA LEU A 151 2.37 9.83 -4.64
C LEU A 151 2.11 9.70 -3.12
N LEU A 152 1.30 8.74 -2.70
CA LEU A 152 1.04 8.50 -1.28
C LEU A 152 2.33 8.23 -0.50
N LEU A 153 3.19 7.34 -0.97
CA LEU A 153 4.43 7.01 -0.27
C LEU A 153 5.45 8.14 -0.24
N ASN A 154 5.33 9.16 -1.11
CA ASN A 154 6.12 10.38 -0.99
C ASN A 154 5.70 11.25 0.20
N GLU A 155 4.43 11.20 0.60
CA GLU A 155 3.87 11.94 1.74
C GLU A 155 4.02 11.17 3.08
N ILE A 156 4.49 9.92 3.05
CA ILE A 156 4.74 9.13 4.27
C ILE A 156 6.19 9.32 4.72
N PRO A 157 6.46 9.85 5.92
CA PRO A 157 7.81 10.12 6.41
C PRO A 157 8.73 8.90 6.43
N ASP A 158 8.21 7.73 6.80
CA ASP A 158 8.98 6.48 6.84
C ASP A 158 9.32 5.97 5.41
N GLY A 159 8.55 6.38 4.41
CA GLY A 159 8.64 5.93 3.02
C GLY A 159 8.10 4.51 2.79
N TYR A 160 7.46 3.88 3.78
CA TYR A 160 6.84 2.56 3.64
C TYR A 160 5.59 2.43 4.50
N LEU A 161 4.69 1.54 4.07
CA LEU A 161 3.45 1.20 4.77
C LEU A 161 3.24 -0.31 4.75
N ILE A 162 2.42 -0.82 5.68
CA ILE A 162 1.74 -2.09 5.45
C ILE A 162 0.81 -1.90 4.23
N MET A 163 0.82 -2.86 3.31
CA MET A 163 -0.11 -2.93 2.17
C MET A 163 -0.54 -4.39 2.01
N THR A 164 -1.61 -4.77 2.71
CA THR A 164 -2.15 -6.14 2.69
C THR A 164 -3.49 -6.19 1.96
N SER A 165 -3.90 -7.36 1.47
CA SER A 165 -5.15 -7.52 0.71
C SER A 165 -6.38 -7.07 1.53
N GLY A 166 -7.29 -6.32 0.90
CA GLY A 166 -8.55 -5.82 1.43
C GLY A 166 -9.65 -6.86 1.46
N ASN A 167 -9.42 -7.95 2.20
CA ASN A 167 -10.38 -9.05 2.37
C ASN A 167 -10.55 -9.46 3.84
N ILE A 168 -11.70 -10.02 4.17
CA ILE A 168 -11.85 -10.87 5.36
C ILE A 168 -10.96 -12.10 5.17
N HIS A 169 -10.40 -12.64 6.26
CA HIS A 169 -9.57 -13.84 6.19
C HIS A 169 -10.30 -14.99 5.48
N GLY A 170 -9.66 -15.60 4.48
CA GLY A 170 -10.24 -16.69 3.68
C GLY A 170 -11.04 -16.24 2.44
N GLU A 171 -11.37 -14.96 2.29
CA GLU A 171 -12.16 -14.46 1.16
C GLU A 171 -11.33 -13.80 0.05
N PRO A 172 -11.86 -13.70 -1.19
CA PRO A 172 -11.29 -12.87 -2.24
C PRO A 172 -11.17 -11.39 -1.85
N MET A 173 -10.30 -10.67 -2.53
CA MET A 173 -10.12 -9.23 -2.35
C MET A 173 -11.35 -8.46 -2.80
N CYS A 174 -11.80 -7.48 -2.00
CA CYS A 174 -12.86 -6.59 -2.43
C CYS A 174 -12.43 -5.77 -3.65
N THR A 175 -13.34 -5.66 -4.63
CA THR A 175 -13.11 -4.95 -5.89
C THR A 175 -13.96 -3.69 -6.03
N ASP A 176 -14.97 -3.49 -5.20
CA ASP A 176 -15.85 -2.33 -5.23
C ASP A 176 -16.02 -1.71 -3.83
N LEU A 177 -16.62 -0.52 -3.81
CA LEU A 177 -16.80 0.29 -2.60
C LEU A 177 -17.75 -0.40 -1.61
N ASP A 178 -18.80 -1.05 -2.10
CA ASP A 178 -19.80 -1.71 -1.28
C ASP A 178 -19.17 -2.88 -0.50
N CYS A 179 -18.37 -3.71 -1.18
CA CYS A 179 -17.65 -4.80 -0.54
C CYS A 179 -16.72 -4.28 0.54
N VAL A 180 -15.89 -3.28 0.24
CA VAL A 180 -14.85 -2.83 1.19
C VAL A 180 -15.44 -2.12 2.40
N THR A 181 -16.54 -1.36 2.24
CA THR A 181 -17.20 -0.66 3.36
C THR A 181 -17.93 -1.61 4.32
N ILE A 182 -18.36 -2.78 3.84
CA ILE A 182 -18.95 -3.84 4.66
C ILE A 182 -17.87 -4.69 5.31
N LYS A 183 -16.86 -5.11 4.53
CA LYS A 183 -15.93 -6.18 4.91
C LYS A 183 -14.62 -5.71 5.54
N ALA A 184 -14.26 -4.43 5.44
CA ALA A 184 -12.98 -3.89 5.93
C ALA A 184 -13.12 -2.98 7.17
N ARG A 185 -14.19 -3.14 7.96
CA ARG A 185 -14.40 -2.38 9.21
C ARG A 185 -13.39 -2.77 10.31
#